data_AF-A0AAQ3S7F6-F1
#
_entry.id   AF-A0AAQ3S7F6-F1
#
_cell.length_a   1.000
_cell.length_b   1.000
_cell.length_c   1.000
_cell.angle_alpha   90.00
_cell.angle_beta   90.00
_cell.angle_gamma   90.00
#
_symmetry.space_group_name_H-M   'P 1'
#
loop_
_entity.id
_entity.type
_entity.pdbx_description
1 polymer ?
#
loop_
_entity_poly.entity_id
_entity_poly.type
_entity_poly.pdbx_seq_one_letter_code
_entity_poly.pdbx_strand_id
1 'polypeptide(L)'
;MGLPLAIEMIGRSLSHRPNELWQKMVLELSHGNSILLDCNTELLTYLPKILDVLEDNTVIKECFMDLGLFPEDQRIPVTALIDMWAELYGLDNDGIEAMAIINKLESMNLANVLITR
;
A
#
# COMPACT_ATOMS: atom_id res chain seq x y z
N MET A 1 -12.19 -6.15 6.79
CA MET A 1 -11.68 -6.71 5.52
C MET A 1 -10.31 -7.33 5.82
N GLY A 2 -9.96 -8.46 5.22
CA GLY A 2 -8.62 -9.03 5.41
C GLY A 2 -7.59 -8.22 4.63
N LEU A 3 -6.41 -7.98 5.20
CA LEU A 3 -5.24 -7.43 4.51
C LEU A 3 -4.41 -8.62 4.00
N PRO A 4 -4.52 -9.04 2.72
CA PRO A 4 -3.87 -10.26 2.24
C PRO A 4 -2.36 -10.24 2.46
N LEU A 5 -1.74 -9.07 2.32
CA LEU A 5 -0.31 -8.86 2.57
C LEU A 5 0.05 -9.04 4.05
N ALA A 6 -0.78 -8.54 4.97
CA ALA A 6 -0.58 -8.76 6.40
C ALA A 6 -0.73 -10.24 6.76
N ILE A 7 -1.70 -10.93 6.14
CA ILE A 7 -1.91 -12.37 6.32
C ILE A 7 -0.71 -13.16 5.79
N GLU A 8 -0.22 -12.83 4.60
CA GLU A 8 0.96 -13.49 4.02
C GLU A 8 2.21 -13.28 4.89
N MET A 9 2.43 -12.07 5.39
CA MET A 9 3.56 -11.78 6.29
C MET A 9 3.45 -12.49 7.63
N ILE A 10 2.28 -12.45 8.28
CA ILE A 10 2.04 -13.20 9.52
C ILE A 10 2.28 -14.69 9.27
N GLY A 11 1.77 -15.22 8.15
CA GLY A 11 1.99 -16.59 7.74
C GLY A 11 3.46 -16.94 7.53
N ARG A 12 4.25 -16.06 6.89
CA ARG A 12 5.69 -16.24 6.70
C ARG A 12 6.46 -16.18 8.03
N SER A 13 6.16 -15.21 8.89
CA SER A 13 6.84 -15.03 10.18
C SER A 13 6.63 -16.21 11.14
N LEU A 14 5.45 -16.84 11.07
CA LEU A 14 5.10 -18.03 11.86
C LEU A 14 5.43 -19.35 11.16
N SER A 15 5.68 -19.33 9.85
CA SER A 15 6.14 -20.51 9.13
C SER A 15 7.45 -20.98 9.79
N HIS A 16 7.54 -22.26 10.12
CA HIS A 16 8.69 -22.87 10.82
C HIS A 16 8.81 -22.56 12.33
N ARG A 17 7.82 -21.90 12.93
CA ARG A 17 7.76 -21.70 14.40
C ARG A 17 6.91 -22.76 15.11
N PRO A 18 7.19 -23.07 16.39
CA PRO A 18 6.40 -24.02 17.18
C PRO A 18 4.91 -23.65 17.28
N ASN A 19 4.05 -24.67 17.39
CA ASN A 19 2.59 -24.50 17.51
C ASN A 19 2.16 -23.61 18.69
N GLU A 20 2.94 -23.57 19.75
CA GLU A 20 2.69 -22.70 20.92
C GLU A 20 2.70 -21.22 20.55
N LEU A 21 3.59 -20.81 19.62
CA LEU A 21 3.64 -19.44 19.11
C LEU A 21 2.45 -19.12 18.20
N TRP A 22 1.96 -20.12 17.45
CA TRP A 22 0.72 -19.97 16.68
C TRP A 22 -0.49 -19.74 17.58
N GLN A 23 -0.64 -20.51 18.67
CA GLN A 23 -1.74 -20.33 19.61
C GLN A 23 -1.66 -19.00 20.35
N LYS A 24 -0.45 -18.58 20.74
CA LYS A 24 -0.22 -17.26 21.33
C LYS A 24 -0.64 -16.14 20.38
N MET A 25 -0.26 -16.23 19.10
CA MET A 25 -0.64 -15.25 18.07
C MET A 25 -2.17 -15.15 17.91
N VAL A 26 -2.87 -16.28 17.83
CA VAL A 26 -4.34 -16.31 17.70
C VAL A 26 -5.00 -15.65 18.92
N LEU A 27 -4.49 -15.90 20.12
CA LEU A 27 -4.96 -15.24 21.33
C LEU A 27 -4.72 -13.74 21.28
N GLU A 28 -3.52 -13.29 20.92
CA GLU A 28 -3.21 -11.87 20.87
C GLU A 28 -4.00 -11.13 19.77
N LEU A 29 -4.18 -11.72 18.58
CA LEU A 29 -5.01 -11.16 17.50
C LEU A 29 -6.49 -11.09 17.90
N SER A 30 -7.01 -12.08 18.64
CA SER A 30 -8.40 -12.10 19.10
C SER A 30 -8.69 -11.07 20.20
N HIS A 31 -7.66 -10.67 20.97
CA HIS A 31 -7.77 -9.60 21.96
C HIS A 31 -7.54 -8.20 21.36
N GLY A 32 -7.33 -8.08 20.05
CA GLY A 32 -7.00 -6.81 19.39
C GLY A 32 -5.64 -6.26 19.79
N ASN A 33 -4.77 -7.08 20.38
CA ASN A 33 -3.41 -6.66 20.71
C ASN A 33 -2.64 -6.43 19.42
N SER A 34 -1.88 -5.33 19.41
CA SER A 34 -1.16 -4.78 18.28
C SER A 34 0.06 -5.63 17.88
N ILE A 35 -0.10 -6.92 17.57
CA ILE A 35 0.96 -7.71 16.92
C ILE A 35 1.25 -7.21 15.50
N LEU A 36 0.33 -6.40 14.96
CA LEU A 36 0.64 -5.49 13.87
C LEU A 36 1.93 -4.70 14.15
N LEU A 37 2.34 -4.43 15.39
CA LEU A 37 3.56 -3.69 15.73
C LEU A 37 4.87 -4.46 15.47
N ASP A 38 4.89 -5.78 15.62
CA ASP A 38 6.06 -6.60 15.30
C ASP A 38 6.07 -7.00 13.82
N CYS A 39 4.91 -7.33 13.23
CA CYS A 39 4.77 -7.42 11.77
C CYS A 39 5.05 -6.07 11.08
N ASN A 40 4.79 -4.96 11.76
CA ASN A 40 5.16 -3.63 11.31
C ASN A 40 6.67 -3.53 11.18
N THR A 41 7.53 -4.22 11.93
CA THR A 41 8.98 -4.08 11.71
C THR A 41 9.43 -4.63 10.34
N GLU A 42 8.87 -5.75 9.89
CA GLU A 42 9.09 -6.26 8.53
C GLU A 42 8.39 -5.39 7.46
N LEU A 43 7.18 -4.90 7.74
CA LEU A 43 6.45 -3.99 6.84
C LEU A 43 7.15 -2.64 6.70
N LEU A 44 7.63 -2.08 7.81
CA LEU A 44 8.41 -0.85 7.94
C LEU A 44 9.84 -1.03 7.43
N THR A 45 10.33 -2.25 7.18
CA THR A 45 11.61 -2.46 6.47
C THR A 45 11.42 -2.78 4.99
N TYR A 46 10.22 -3.18 4.59
CA TYR A 46 9.84 -3.42 3.19
C TYR A 46 9.32 -2.16 2.50
N LEU A 47 8.47 -1.37 3.17
CA LEU A 47 7.92 -0.11 2.66
C LEU A 47 9.02 0.89 2.27
N PRO A 48 10.05 1.16 3.10
CA PRO A 48 11.14 2.03 2.69
C PRO A 48 11.86 1.51 1.45
N LYS A 49 12.10 0.20 1.33
CA LYS A 49 12.74 -0.36 0.12
C LYS A 49 11.91 -0.16 -1.14
N ILE A 50 10.57 -0.23 -1.02
CA ILE A 50 9.70 0.10 -2.15
C ILE A 50 9.78 1.60 -2.45
N LEU A 51 9.79 2.45 -1.43
CA LEU A 51 9.94 3.90 -1.60
C LEU A 51 11.31 4.28 -2.19
N ASP A 52 12.37 3.54 -1.87
CA ASP A 52 13.71 3.69 -2.45
C ASP A 52 13.68 3.33 -3.94
N VAL A 53 12.95 2.29 -4.34
CA VAL A 53 12.72 1.95 -5.76
C VAL A 53 11.92 3.05 -6.48
N LEU A 54 11.07 3.78 -5.76
CA LEU A 54 10.36 4.95 -6.30
C LEU A 54 11.22 6.22 -6.29
N GLU A 55 12.33 6.25 -5.56
CA GLU A 55 13.17 7.44 -5.40
C GLU A 55 13.89 7.85 -6.68
N ASP A 56 14.13 6.89 -7.58
CA ASP A 56 14.63 7.16 -8.95
C ASP A 56 13.66 8.03 -9.78
N ASN A 57 12.40 8.19 -9.35
CA ASN A 57 11.42 9.08 -9.94
C ASN A 57 10.62 9.84 -8.87
N THR A 58 11.15 11.01 -8.48
CA THR A 58 10.59 11.87 -7.43
C THR A 58 9.10 12.17 -7.61
N VAL A 59 8.63 12.35 -8.84
CA VAL A 59 7.22 12.64 -9.14
C VAL A 59 6.31 11.45 -8.79
N ILE A 60 6.73 10.22 -9.10
CA ILE A 60 5.94 9.02 -8.77
C ILE A 60 5.85 8.83 -7.25
N LYS A 61 6.93 9.10 -6.53
CA LYS A 61 6.95 9.03 -5.06
C LYS A 61 5.97 10.02 -4.45
N GLU A 62 6.00 11.28 -4.88
CA GLU A 62 5.05 12.31 -4.41
C GLU A 62 3.60 11.96 -4.76
N CYS A 63 3.34 11.50 -6.00
CA CYS A 63 2.01 11.04 -6.41
C CYS A 63 1.49 9.88 -5.53
N PHE A 64 2.37 8.94 -5.14
CA PHE A 64 2.00 7.88 -4.21
C PHE A 64 1.64 8.43 -2.81
N MET A 65 2.40 9.40 -2.31
CA MET A 65 2.14 10.03 -1.01
C MET A 65 0.81 10.79 -1.00
N ASP A 66 0.44 11.43 -2.11
CA ASP A 66 -0.83 12.15 -2.24
C ASP A 66 -2.06 11.26 -2.10
N LEU A 67 -1.94 9.95 -2.33
CA LEU A 67 -3.04 9.02 -2.07
C LEU A 67 -3.49 9.06 -0.61
N GLY A 68 -2.59 9.42 0.31
CA GLY A 68 -2.88 9.62 1.73
C GLY A 68 -3.69 10.88 2.05
N LEU A 69 -3.91 11.78 1.08
CA LEU A 69 -4.79 12.95 1.24
C LEU A 69 -6.28 12.56 1.22
N PHE A 70 -6.59 11.36 0.74
CA PHE A 70 -7.96 10.86 0.66
C PHE A 70 -8.34 10.08 1.93
N PRO A 71 -9.63 10.02 2.27
CA PRO A 71 -10.07 9.26 3.45
C PRO A 71 -9.71 7.77 3.34
N GLU A 72 -9.28 7.21 4.46
CA GLU A 72 -8.97 5.78 4.58
C GLU A 72 -10.17 4.90 4.20
N ASP A 73 -9.90 3.76 3.57
CA ASP A 73 -10.89 2.78 3.11
C ASP A 73 -11.93 3.30 2.10
N GLN A 74 -11.68 4.45 1.46
CA GLN A 74 -12.54 5.00 0.42
C GLN A 74 -11.94 4.81 -0.98
N ARG A 75 -12.83 4.64 -1.95
CA ARG A 75 -12.43 4.63 -3.36
C ARG A 75 -12.12 6.05 -3.80
N ILE A 76 -10.95 6.22 -4.39
CA ILE A 76 -10.54 7.48 -4.98
C ILE A 76 -10.98 7.51 -6.45
N PRO A 77 -11.77 8.50 -6.89
CA PRO A 77 -12.05 8.67 -8.31
C PRO A 77 -10.76 8.94 -9.09
N VAL A 78 -10.49 8.16 -10.13
CA VAL A 78 -9.30 8.33 -10.98
C VAL A 78 -9.24 9.73 -11.58
N THR A 79 -10.39 10.30 -11.96
CA THR A 79 -10.47 11.67 -12.48
C THR A 79 -9.99 12.70 -11.46
N ALA A 80 -10.28 12.51 -10.17
CA ALA A 80 -9.81 13.42 -9.12
C ALA A 80 -8.28 13.37 -8.96
N LEU A 81 -7.66 12.20 -9.13
CA LEU A 81 -6.20 12.07 -9.14
C LEU A 81 -5.57 12.72 -10.36
N ILE A 82 -6.17 12.53 -11.54
CA ILE A 82 -5.70 13.16 -12.78
C ILE A 82 -5.74 14.68 -12.65
N ASP A 83 -6.87 15.24 -12.23
CA ASP A 83 -7.04 16.70 -12.07
C ASP A 83 -6.06 17.24 -11.02
N MET A 84 -5.93 16.56 -9.88
CA MET A 84 -5.02 16.97 -8.80
C MET A 84 -3.55 16.96 -9.23
N TRP A 85 -3.09 15.91 -9.89
CA TRP A 85 -1.68 15.82 -10.31
C TRP A 85 -1.36 16.68 -11.54
N ALA A 86 -2.35 16.99 -12.38
CA ALA A 86 -2.21 18.01 -13.41
C ALA A 86 -1.90 19.38 -12.78
N GLU A 87 -2.60 19.77 -11.72
CA GLU A 87 -2.39 21.04 -11.02
C GLU A 87 -1.11 21.07 -10.16
N LEU A 88 -0.79 19.98 -9.46
CA LEU A 88 0.37 19.94 -8.55
C LEU A 88 1.71 19.75 -9.27
N TYR A 89 1.73 18.94 -10.33
CA TYR A 89 2.96 18.50 -10.98
C TYR A 89 3.01 18.77 -12.49
N GLY A 90 1.95 19.33 -13.07
CA GLY A 90 1.90 19.62 -14.51
C GLY A 90 1.75 18.38 -15.39
N LEU A 91 1.15 17.30 -14.86
CA LEU A 91 0.88 16.06 -15.62
C LEU A 91 -0.33 16.21 -16.58
N ASP A 92 -0.32 17.27 -17.40
CA ASP A 92 -1.47 17.77 -18.17
C ASP A 92 -1.70 17.07 -19.52
N ASN A 93 -1.00 15.97 -19.79
CA ASN A 93 -1.02 15.22 -21.05
C ASN A 93 -2.31 14.36 -21.21
N ASP A 94 -3.49 14.99 -21.17
CA ASP A 94 -4.81 14.35 -21.25
C ASP A 94 -4.98 13.16 -20.28
N GLY A 95 -4.32 13.24 -19.11
CA GLY A 95 -4.31 12.18 -18.10
C GLY A 95 -3.43 10.96 -18.41
N ILE A 96 -2.72 10.93 -19.54
CA ILE A 96 -1.84 9.81 -19.95
C ILE A 96 -0.73 9.59 -18.92
N GLU A 97 -0.08 10.66 -18.47
CA GLU A 97 1.02 10.58 -17.49
C GLU A 97 0.52 10.11 -16.13
N ALA A 98 -0.57 10.69 -15.63
CA ALA A 98 -1.22 10.24 -14.40
C ALA A 98 -1.63 8.77 -14.46
N MET A 99 -2.21 8.31 -15.58
CA MET A 99 -2.55 6.90 -15.78
C MET A 99 -1.33 5.98 -15.84
N ALA A 100 -0.22 6.44 -16.42
CA ALA A 100 1.04 5.68 -16.40
C ALA A 100 1.56 5.48 -14.97
N ILE A 101 1.45 6.50 -14.13
CA ILE A 101 1.79 6.43 -12.69
C ILE A 101 0.86 5.45 -11.98
N ILE A 102 -0.47 5.55 -12.18
CA ILE A 102 -1.44 4.64 -11.56
C ILE A 102 -1.15 3.17 -11.93
N ASN A 103 -0.91 2.89 -13.21
CA ASN A 103 -0.57 1.55 -13.69
C ASN A 103 0.76 1.05 -13.09
N LYS A 104 1.73 1.95 -12.89
CA LYS A 104 3.00 1.62 -12.24
C LYS A 104 2.77 1.24 -10.77
N LEU A 105 2.00 2.03 -10.02
CA LEU A 105 1.66 1.74 -8.63
C LEU A 105 0.89 0.42 -8.49
N GLU A 106 -0.05 0.15 -9.40
CA GLU A 106 -0.77 -1.13 -9.47
C GLU A 106 0.18 -2.31 -9.70
N SER A 107 1.12 -2.19 -10.66
CA SER A 107 2.12 -3.25 -10.92
C SER A 107 3.04 -3.54 -9.74
N MET A 108 3.19 -2.57 -8.84
CA MET A 108 3.97 -2.69 -7.60
C MET A 108 3.12 -3.11 -6.40
N ASN A 109 1.83 -3.39 -6.58
CA ASN A 109 0.85 -3.69 -5.53
C ASN A 109 0.70 -2.57 -4.50
N LEU A 110 0.96 -1.32 -4.88
CA LEU A 110 0.82 -0.13 -4.04
C LEU A 110 -0.56 0.53 -4.18
N ALA A 111 -1.26 0.27 -5.27
CA ALA A 111 -2.63 0.69 -5.50
C ALA A 111 -3.42 -0.48 -6.11
N ASN A 112 -4.74 -0.48 -5.92
CA ASN A 112 -5.64 -1.45 -6.54
C ASN A 112 -6.65 -0.70 -7.42
N VAL A 113 -6.56 -0.88 -8.73
CA VAL A 113 -7.40 -0.17 -9.69
C VAL A 113 -8.66 -0.99 -9.96
N LEU A 114 -9.82 -0.39 -9.70
CA LEU A 114 -11.11 -1.04 -9.87
C LEU A 114 -11.82 -0.46 -11.09
N ILE A 115 -12.07 -1.29 -12.10
CA ILE A 115 -12.94 -0.92 -13.23
C ILE A 115 -14.38 -1.17 -12.80
N THR A 116 -15.13 -0.08 -12.60
CA THR A 116 -16.58 -0.17 -12.42
C THR A 116 -17.24 -0.26 -13.80
N ARG A 117 -18.06 -1.30 -14.00
CA ARG A 117 -18.87 -1.49 -15.22
C ARG A 117 -20.24 -0.87 -15.04
#